data_AF-A0A9X6YTC8-F1
#
_entry.id   AF-A0A9X6YTC8-F1
#
_cell.length_a   1.000
_cell.length_b   1.000
_cell.length_c   1.000
_cell.angle_alpha   90.00
_cell.angle_beta   90.00
_cell.angle_gamma   90.00
#
_symmetry.space_group_name_H-M   'P 1'
#
loop_
_entity.id
_entity.type
_entity.pdbx_description
1 polymer ?
#
loop_
_entity_poly.entity_id
_entity_poly.type
_entity_poly.pdbx_seq_one_letter_code
_entity_poly.pdbx_strand_id
1 'polypeptide(L)'
;MGASTFWIITIVFCIAVYFLDKFLRKKLNMPKGGFWGYKKHVNSLHKKLEIGLLFIYLITSFIFIFKFESVNIAYVIFTYLGGTLILRALMEWKYDKESKEYIFSVIGVFTFIFMTSILFYFFPPAI
;
A
#
# COMPACT_ATOMS: atom_id res chain seq x y z
N MET A 1 20.98 1.50 -18.32
CA MET A 1 19.71 2.04 -18.86
C MET A 1 18.51 1.82 -17.93
N GLY A 2 18.39 0.71 -17.20
CA GLY A 2 17.21 0.42 -16.37
C GLY A 2 16.91 1.41 -15.25
N ALA A 3 17.92 1.81 -14.45
CA ALA A 3 17.68 2.64 -13.27
C ALA A 3 17.16 4.06 -13.60
N SER A 4 17.71 4.73 -14.61
CA SER A 4 17.23 6.05 -15.03
C SER A 4 15.80 6.01 -15.56
N THR A 5 15.45 4.97 -16.33
CA THR A 5 14.09 4.77 -16.83
C THR A 5 13.11 4.49 -15.70
N PHE A 6 13.50 3.66 -14.73
CA PHE A 6 12.73 3.41 -13.51
C PHE A 6 12.41 4.72 -12.75
N TRP A 7 13.41 5.58 -12.54
CA TRP A 7 13.22 6.86 -11.85
C TRP A 7 12.31 7.81 -12.64
N ILE A 8 12.47 7.89 -13.96
CA ILE A 8 11.61 8.70 -14.83
C ILE A 8 10.15 8.24 -14.72
N ILE A 9 9.88 6.94 -14.86
CA ILE A 9 8.54 6.38 -14.74
C ILE A 9 7.95 6.68 -13.36
N THR A 10 8.74 6.50 -12.29
CA THR A 10 8.33 6.76 -10.92
C THR A 10 7.92 8.23 -10.72
N ILE A 11 8.73 9.18 -11.20
CA ILE A 11 8.46 10.62 -11.08
C ILE A 11 7.19 10.99 -11.85
N VAL A 12 7.07 10.56 -13.12
CA VAL A 12 5.89 10.83 -13.95
C VAL A 12 4.63 10.27 -13.31
N PHE A 13 4.71 9.04 -12.78
CA PHE A 13 3.58 8.40 -12.10
C PHE A 13 3.19 9.14 -10.82
N CYS A 14 4.15 9.54 -9.99
CA CYS A 14 3.89 10.33 -8.78
C CYS A 14 3.19 11.67 -9.11
N ILE A 15 3.61 12.35 -10.18
CA ILE A 15 2.96 13.57 -10.67
C ILE A 15 1.51 13.25 -11.10
N ALA A 16 1.30 12.19 -11.87
CA ALA A 16 -0.03 11.78 -12.32
C ALA A 16 -0.97 11.46 -11.14
N VAL A 17 -0.50 10.70 -10.14
CA VAL A 17 -1.27 10.38 -8.93
C VAL A 17 -1.60 11.63 -8.12
N TYR A 18 -0.67 12.58 -8.01
CA TYR A 18 -0.91 13.85 -7.33
C TYR A 18 -2.03 14.65 -8.00
N PHE A 19 -2.02 14.76 -9.33
CA PHE A 19 -3.09 15.44 -10.07
C PHE A 19 -4.42 14.69 -9.99
N LEU A 20 -4.38 13.35 -10.05
CA LEU A 20 -5.55 12.50 -9.88
C LEU A 20 -6.19 12.71 -8.51
N ASP A 21 -5.39 12.77 -7.43
CA ASP A 21 -5.89 13.01 -6.07
C ASP A 21 -6.62 14.36 -6.00
N LYS A 22 -5.97 15.42 -6.49
CA LYS A 22 -6.56 16.76 -6.51
C LYS A 22 -7.86 16.83 -7.33
N PHE A 23 -7.89 16.15 -8.48
CA PHE A 23 -9.08 16.07 -9.33
C PHE A 23 -10.23 15.32 -8.64
N LEU A 24 -9.95 14.16 -8.06
CA LEU A 24 -10.95 13.33 -7.38
C LEU A 24 -11.52 14.02 -6.14
N ARG A 25 -10.69 14.67 -5.32
CA ARG A 25 -11.17 15.42 -4.14
C ARG A 25 -12.11 16.55 -4.52
N LYS A 26 -11.79 17.29 -5.60
CA LYS A 26 -12.66 18.34 -6.14
C LYS A 26 -13.97 17.77 -6.68
N LYS A 27 -13.92 16.66 -7.41
CA LYS A 27 -15.09 16.02 -8.02
C LYS A 27 -16.03 15.39 -6.99
N LEU A 28 -15.48 14.81 -5.93
CA LEU A 28 -16.24 14.11 -4.89
C LEU A 28 -16.72 15.03 -3.75
N ASN A 29 -16.37 16.31 -3.80
CA ASN A 29 -16.65 17.33 -2.78
C ASN A 29 -16.22 16.89 -1.37
N MET A 30 -15.01 16.33 -1.28
CA MET A 30 -14.47 15.80 -0.02
C MET A 30 -13.72 16.88 0.75
N PRO A 31 -13.79 16.89 2.10
CA PRO A 31 -12.94 17.74 2.92
C PRO A 31 -11.46 17.41 2.65
N LYS A 32 -10.56 18.38 2.85
CA LYS A 32 -9.12 18.15 2.74
C LYS A 32 -8.72 17.05 3.75
N GLY A 33 -8.54 15.82 3.26
CA GLY A 33 -7.94 14.74 4.02
C GLY A 33 -6.44 14.94 4.16
N GLY A 34 -5.83 14.28 5.16
CA GLY A 34 -4.37 14.24 5.30
C GLY A 34 -3.68 13.69 4.05
N PHE A 35 -2.35 13.75 4.01
CA PHE A 35 -1.56 13.21 2.90
C PHE A 35 -2.04 11.79 2.57
N TRP A 36 -2.52 11.58 1.33
CA TRP A 36 -3.01 10.28 0.85
C TRP A 36 -4.25 9.70 1.57
N GLY A 37 -5.09 10.55 2.18
CA GLY A 37 -6.32 10.07 2.85
C GLY A 37 -6.05 9.30 4.15
N TYR A 38 -4.84 9.37 4.70
CA TYR A 38 -4.47 8.68 5.94
C TYR A 38 -5.27 9.26 7.11
N LYS A 39 -6.41 8.64 7.42
CA LYS A 39 -7.20 8.90 8.62
C LYS A 39 -6.80 7.93 9.73
N LYS A 40 -7.08 8.33 10.97
CA LYS A 40 -7.01 7.43 12.13
C LYS A 40 -7.93 6.22 11.88
N HIS A 41 -7.57 5.06 12.43
CA HIS A 41 -8.32 3.80 12.30
C HIS A 41 -9.84 4.01 12.35
N VAL A 42 -10.54 3.51 11.32
CA VAL A 42 -11.99 3.67 11.14
C VAL A 42 -12.81 3.16 12.34
N ASN A 43 -12.36 2.10 12.99
CA ASN A 43 -13.01 1.55 14.18
C ASN A 43 -12.00 0.77 15.04
N SER A 44 -12.39 0.41 16.27
CA SER A 44 -11.67 -0.52 17.14
C SER A 44 -11.35 -1.87 16.48
N LEU A 45 -12.24 -2.36 15.60
CA LEU A 45 -12.01 -3.58 14.82
C LEU A 45 -10.83 -3.42 13.85
N HIS A 46 -10.70 -2.27 13.20
CA HIS A 46 -9.57 -1.97 12.31
C HIS A 46 -8.26 -2.06 13.09
N LYS A 47 -8.20 -1.43 14.27
CA LYS A 47 -7.04 -1.48 15.15
C LYS A 47 -6.70 -2.91 15.58
N LYS A 48 -7.70 -3.72 15.96
CA LYS A 48 -7.49 -5.13 16.34
C LYS A 48 -6.97 -5.96 15.17
N LEU A 49 -7.47 -5.74 13.95
CA LEU A 49 -7.00 -6.44 12.77
C LEU A 49 -5.59 -6.03 12.35
N GLU A 50 -5.21 -4.74 12.41
CA GLU A 50 -3.83 -4.30 12.14
C GLU A 50 -2.84 -4.90 13.15
N ILE A 51 -3.21 -4.94 14.43
CA ILE A 51 -2.40 -5.59 15.47
C ILE A 51 -2.29 -7.11 15.20
N GLY A 52 -3.40 -7.76 14.87
CA GLY A 52 -3.41 -9.19 14.52
C GLY A 52 -2.54 -9.50 13.31
N LEU A 53 -2.63 -8.68 12.26
CA LEU A 53 -1.80 -8.79 11.06
C LEU A 53 -0.31 -8.63 11.38
N LEU A 54 0.05 -7.71 12.27
CA LEU A 54 1.42 -7.52 12.73
C LEU A 54 1.95 -8.76 13.47
N PHE A 55 1.16 -9.38 14.34
CA PHE A 55 1.58 -10.62 15.01
C PHE A 55 1.75 -11.78 14.04
N ILE A 56 0.80 -11.97 13.11
CA ILE A 56 0.92 -13.00 12.05
C ILE A 56 2.22 -12.77 11.27
N TYR A 57 2.47 -11.54 10.86
CA TYR A 57 3.67 -11.17 10.13
C TYR A 57 4.96 -11.48 10.90
N LEU A 58 4.99 -11.15 12.19
CA LEU A 58 6.16 -11.37 13.04
C LEU A 58 6.43 -12.88 13.15
N ILE A 59 5.40 -13.69 13.43
CA ILE A 59 5.51 -15.16 13.48
C ILE A 59 5.99 -15.73 12.14
N THR A 60 5.38 -15.32 11.03
CA THR A 60 5.76 -15.77 9.68
C THR A 60 7.21 -15.39 9.38
N SER A 61 7.63 -14.16 9.67
CA SER A 61 9.01 -13.70 9.47
C SER A 61 10.01 -14.54 10.27
N PHE A 62 9.70 -14.83 11.54
CA PHE A 62 10.51 -15.72 12.36
C PHE A 62 10.63 -17.12 11.73
N ILE A 63 9.52 -17.74 11.33
CA ILE A 63 9.54 -19.05 10.67
C ILE A 63 10.40 -19.02 9.41
N PHE A 64 10.27 -17.98 8.59
CA PHE A 64 11.03 -17.85 7.35
C PHE A 64 12.53 -17.72 7.60
N ILE A 65 12.96 -16.87 8.53
CA ILE A 65 14.38 -16.68 8.89
C ILE A 65 15.00 -17.99 9.39
N PHE A 66 14.28 -18.75 10.23
CA PHE A 66 14.82 -19.98 10.82
C PHE A 66 14.76 -21.20 9.89
N LYS A 67 13.83 -21.23 8.93
CA LYS A 67 13.60 -22.40 8.08
C LYS A 67 14.20 -22.27 6.68
N PHE A 68 14.37 -21.05 6.18
CA PHE A 68 14.83 -20.80 4.82
C PHE A 68 15.96 -19.77 4.80
N GLU A 69 17.18 -20.26 4.60
CA GLU A 69 18.39 -19.43 4.55
C GLU A 69 18.43 -18.48 3.34
N SER A 70 17.68 -18.80 2.28
CA SER A 70 17.68 -18.09 1.00
C SER A 70 16.48 -17.15 0.78
N VAL A 71 15.56 -17.02 1.74
CA VAL A 71 14.36 -16.19 1.51
C VAL A 71 14.70 -14.71 1.62
N ASN A 72 14.46 -13.98 0.53
CA ASN A 72 14.62 -12.54 0.50
C ASN A 72 13.54 -11.87 1.36
N ILE A 73 13.97 -11.30 2.49
CA ILE A 73 13.10 -10.64 3.48
C ILE A 73 12.30 -9.47 2.89
N ALA A 74 12.74 -8.91 1.75
CA ALA A 74 11.99 -7.89 1.02
C ALA A 74 10.59 -8.39 0.63
N TYR A 75 10.44 -9.63 0.18
CA TYR A 75 9.12 -10.18 -0.17
C TYR A 75 8.17 -10.24 1.03
N VAL A 76 8.72 -10.58 2.19
CA VAL A 76 7.97 -10.64 3.45
C VAL A 76 7.49 -9.21 3.78
N ILE A 77 8.37 -8.22 3.72
CA ILE A 77 8.01 -6.80 3.92
C ILE A 77 6.96 -6.32 2.90
N PHE A 78 7.12 -6.61 1.61
CA PHE A 78 6.17 -6.19 0.57
C PHE A 78 4.77 -6.82 0.77
N THR A 79 4.71 -8.09 1.17
CA THR A 79 3.42 -8.75 1.46
C THR A 79 2.74 -8.16 2.69
N TYR A 80 3.49 -7.78 3.72
CA TYR A 80 2.96 -7.05 4.88
C TYR A 80 2.42 -5.68 4.53
N LEU A 81 3.20 -4.87 3.81
CA LEU A 81 2.79 -3.55 3.37
C LEU A 81 1.56 -3.63 2.45
N GLY A 82 1.53 -4.57 1.51
CA GLY A 82 0.35 -4.83 0.69
C GLY A 82 -0.87 -5.23 1.50
N GLY A 83 -0.68 -6.16 2.45
CA GLY A 83 -1.75 -6.63 3.33
C GLY A 83 -2.35 -5.53 4.20
N THR A 84 -1.53 -4.64 4.78
CA THR A 84 -2.00 -3.50 5.57
C THR A 84 -2.79 -2.50 4.73
N LEU A 85 -2.33 -2.20 3.51
CA LEU A 85 -3.05 -1.31 2.58
C LEU A 85 -4.39 -1.89 2.13
N ILE A 86 -4.43 -3.20 1.82
CA ILE A 86 -5.68 -3.90 1.46
C ILE A 86 -6.64 -3.91 2.64
N LEU A 87 -6.15 -4.25 3.84
CA LEU A 87 -6.97 -4.24 5.06
C LEU A 87 -7.60 -2.88 5.28
N ARG A 88 -6.83 -1.80 5.15
CA ARG A 88 -7.34 -0.44 5.27
C ARG A 88 -8.41 -0.13 4.23
N ALA A 89 -8.14 -0.41 2.95
CA ALA A 89 -9.10 -0.19 1.88
C ALA A 89 -10.42 -0.93 2.14
N LEU A 90 -10.36 -2.17 2.61
CA LEU A 90 -11.53 -2.96 3.00
C LEU A 90 -12.27 -2.37 4.20
N MET A 91 -11.54 -1.92 5.23
CA MET A 91 -12.12 -1.32 6.43
C MET A 91 -12.81 0.01 6.11
N GLU A 92 -12.19 0.88 5.32
CA GLU A 92 -12.79 2.13 4.88
C GLU A 92 -14.00 1.89 3.99
N TRP A 93 -13.91 0.96 3.03
CA TRP A 93 -15.03 0.65 2.15
C TRP A 93 -16.24 0.09 2.89
N LYS A 94 -16.01 -0.78 3.88
CA LYS A 94 -17.08 -1.45 4.63
C LYS A 94 -17.66 -0.59 5.75
N TYR A 95 -16.85 0.21 6.45
CA TYR A 95 -17.25 0.90 7.67
C TYR A 95 -17.31 2.43 7.56
N ASP A 96 -16.66 3.05 6.56
CA ASP A 96 -16.67 4.51 6.36
C ASP A 96 -16.89 4.87 4.88
N LYS A 97 -17.94 4.28 4.29
CA LYS A 97 -18.27 4.45 2.88
C LYS A 97 -18.69 5.89 2.53
N GLU A 98 -19.32 6.59 3.47
CA GLU A 98 -19.81 7.96 3.28
C GLU A 98 -18.68 8.96 3.08
N SER A 99 -17.53 8.75 3.74
CA SER A 99 -16.38 9.62 3.57
C SER A 99 -15.73 9.47 2.19
N LYS A 100 -15.97 8.34 1.50
CA LYS A 100 -15.37 7.98 0.20
C LYS A 100 -13.84 7.91 0.20
N GLU A 101 -13.20 7.97 1.37
CA GLU A 101 -11.73 7.83 1.50
C GLU A 101 -11.25 6.46 1.00
N TYR A 102 -12.11 5.44 1.05
CA TYR A 102 -11.83 4.12 0.49
C TYR A 102 -11.41 4.17 -0.98
N ILE A 103 -11.86 5.17 -1.76
CA ILE A 103 -11.46 5.35 -3.17
C ILE A 103 -9.96 5.64 -3.24
N PHE A 104 -9.45 6.49 -2.34
CA PHE A 104 -8.02 6.81 -2.25
C PHE A 104 -7.22 5.63 -1.72
N SER A 105 -7.73 4.92 -0.71
CA SER A 105 -7.08 3.70 -0.22
C SER A 105 -6.99 2.61 -1.28
N VAL A 106 -8.02 2.42 -2.11
CA VAL A 106 -7.99 1.50 -3.26
C VAL A 106 -6.99 1.95 -4.32
N ILE A 107 -6.94 3.25 -4.64
CA ILE A 107 -5.92 3.81 -5.54
C ILE A 107 -4.51 3.60 -4.96
N GLY A 108 -4.35 3.71 -3.64
CA GLY A 108 -3.11 3.44 -2.92
C GLY A 108 -2.67 1.98 -3.04
N VAL A 109 -3.60 1.03 -2.89
CA VAL A 109 -3.34 -0.40 -3.14
C VAL A 109 -2.91 -0.64 -4.59
N PHE A 110 -3.64 -0.07 -5.56
CA PHE A 110 -3.28 -0.20 -6.98
C PHE A 110 -1.89 0.39 -7.26
N THR A 111 -1.61 1.58 -6.72
CA THR A 111 -0.31 2.25 -6.84
C THR A 111 0.81 1.40 -6.25
N PHE A 112 0.58 0.82 -5.07
CA PHE A 112 1.55 -0.05 -4.41
C PHE A 112 1.87 -1.29 -5.26
N ILE A 113 0.85 -1.96 -5.78
CA ILE A 113 1.03 -3.14 -6.66
C ILE A 113 1.79 -2.74 -7.92
N PHE A 114 1.33 -1.68 -8.61
CA PHE A 114 1.94 -1.21 -9.84
C PHE A 114 3.42 -0.83 -9.66
N MET A 115 3.75 -0.06 -8.62
CA MET A 115 5.13 0.34 -8.33
C MET A 115 6.00 -0.86 -7.92
N THR A 116 5.45 -1.81 -7.17
CA THR A 116 6.16 -3.04 -6.80
C THR A 116 6.45 -3.90 -8.03
N SER A 117 5.49 -4.03 -8.95
CA SER A 117 5.69 -4.75 -10.22
C SER A 117 6.76 -4.08 -11.09
N ILE A 118 6.74 -2.74 -11.20
CA ILE A 118 7.79 -1.99 -11.90
C ILE A 118 9.15 -2.21 -11.24
N LEU A 119 9.22 -2.15 -9.91
CA LEU A 119 10.47 -2.37 -9.17
C LEU A 119 11.07 -3.74 -9.50
N PHE A 120 10.28 -4.82 -9.44
CA PHE A 120 10.77 -6.16 -9.75
C PHE A 120 11.07 -6.38 -11.24
N TYR A 121 10.41 -5.65 -12.14
CA TYR A 121 10.73 -5.69 -13.57
C TYR A 121 12.12 -5.10 -13.85
N PHE A 122 12.47 -3.96 -13.24
CA PHE A 122 13.76 -3.30 -13.44
C PHE A 122 14.89 -3.87 -12.56
N PHE A 123 14.54 -4.37 -11.38
CA PHE A 123 15.46 -4.93 -10.39
C PHE A 123 14.96 -6.32 -9.99
N PRO A 124 15.08 -7.31 -10.88
CA PRO A 124 14.68 -8.66 -10.55
C PRO A 124 15.51 -9.16 -9.36
N PRO A 125 14.86 -9.76 -8.36
CA PRO A 125 15.54 -10.37 -7.23
C PRO A 125 16.45 -11.50 -7.75
N ALA A 126 17.66 -11.59 -7.19
CA ALA A 126 18.58 -12.68 -7.50
C ALA A 126 17.90 -14.01 -7.13
N ILE A 127 17.83 -14.94 -8.09
CA ILE A 127 17.32 -16.30 -7.93
C ILE A 127 18.40 -17.14 -7.26
#